data_AF-A0A956IF05-F1
#
_entry.id   AF-A0A956IF05-F1
#
_cell.length_a   1.000
_cell.length_b   1.000
_cell.length_c   1.000
_cell.angle_alpha   90.00
_cell.angle_beta   90.00
_cell.angle_gamma   90.00
#
_symmetry.space_group_name_H-M   'P 1'
#
loop_
_entity.id
_entity.type
_entity.pdbx_description
1 polymer ?
#
loop_
_entity_poly.entity_id
_entity_poly.type
_entity_poly.pdbx_seq_one_letter_code
_entity_poly.pdbx_strand_id
1 'polypeptide(L)'
;MTGDLHFFEDNVSSFAGLTKLHTVGGWLRLNHVLDLESLQGLENVRSLARLEISYNPKLRTLSGLAGLVGVTGDVEIKGNDLLPAAEVDALLARVEVGGTVDRD
;
A
#
# COMPACT_ATOMS: atom_id res chain seq x y z
N MET A 1 -12.74 5.30 -7.03
CA MET A 1 -13.43 6.12 -6.01
C MET A 1 -12.60 7.38 -5.80
N THR A 2 -13.20 8.51 -5.44
CA THR A 2 -12.46 9.75 -5.13
C THR A 2 -12.08 9.86 -3.65
N GLY A 3 -12.28 8.80 -2.87
CA GLY A 3 -12.00 8.77 -1.43
C GLY A 3 -10.72 8.01 -1.08
N ASP A 4 -10.41 8.08 0.21
CA ASP A 4 -9.29 7.40 0.85
C ASP A 4 -9.66 5.95 1.24
N LEU A 5 -8.64 5.11 1.37
CA LEU A 5 -8.67 3.84 2.09
C LEU A 5 -7.75 4.00 3.30
N HIS A 6 -8.34 4.30 4.45
CA HIS A 6 -7.62 4.56 5.69
C HIS A 6 -7.87 3.45 6.71
N PHE A 7 -6.79 2.80 7.13
CA PHE A 7 -6.76 1.83 8.22
C PHE A 7 -5.66 2.27 9.20
N PHE A 8 -6.07 2.79 10.35
CA PHE A 8 -5.18 3.28 11.41
C PHE A 8 -5.56 2.58 12.71
N GLU A 9 -4.60 1.88 13.34
CA GLU A 9 -4.85 1.08 14.55
C GLU A 9 -6.04 0.09 14.38
N ASP A 10 -6.21 -0.41 13.16
CA ASP A 10 -7.33 -1.27 12.78
C ASP A 10 -6.96 -2.75 12.95
N ASN A 11 -7.97 -3.61 13.13
CA ASN A 11 -7.83 -5.06 13.22
C ASN A 11 -8.18 -5.77 11.89
N VAL A 12 -8.22 -5.03 10.79
CA VAL A 12 -8.41 -5.62 9.46
C VAL A 12 -7.29 -6.63 9.15
N SER A 13 -7.69 -7.83 8.74
CA SER A 13 -6.78 -8.94 8.41
C SER A 13 -6.82 -9.32 6.93
N SER A 14 -7.75 -8.74 6.15
CA SER A 14 -7.88 -9.03 4.72
C SER A 14 -8.59 -7.91 3.97
N PHE A 15 -8.18 -7.70 2.72
CA PHE A 15 -8.89 -6.87 1.73
C PHE A 15 -9.65 -7.70 0.70
N ALA A 16 -9.90 -8.98 0.99
CA ALA A 16 -10.72 -9.84 0.15
C ALA A 16 -12.09 -9.20 -0.09
N GLY A 17 -12.39 -8.92 -1.38
CA GLY A 17 -13.62 -8.23 -1.79
C GLY A 17 -13.39 -6.82 -2.36
N LEU A 18 -12.20 -6.24 -2.17
CA LEU A 18 -11.82 -4.96 -2.80
C LEU A 18 -11.35 -5.09 -4.25
N THR A 19 -11.48 -6.28 -4.86
CA THR A 19 -10.98 -6.58 -6.20
C THR A 19 -11.61 -5.75 -7.32
N LYS A 20 -12.70 -5.03 -7.06
CA LYS A 20 -13.32 -4.10 -8.02
C LYS A 20 -12.68 -2.71 -8.02
N LEU A 21 -11.78 -2.42 -7.08
CA LEU A 21 -11.10 -1.14 -7.00
C LEU A 21 -10.03 -1.03 -8.09
N HIS A 22 -10.20 -0.03 -8.96
CA HIS A 22 -9.22 0.30 -10.01
C HIS A 22 -8.43 1.57 -9.69
N THR A 23 -9.05 2.48 -8.94
CA THR A 23 -8.47 3.77 -8.57
C THR A 23 -8.90 4.13 -7.16
N VAL A 24 -7.93 4.53 -6.36
CA VAL A 24 -8.12 5.22 -5.08
C VAL A 24 -7.70 6.65 -5.34
N GLY A 25 -8.67 7.53 -5.52
CA GLY A 25 -8.41 8.93 -5.89
C GLY A 25 -7.77 9.72 -4.77
N GLY A 26 -7.73 9.17 -3.56
CA GLY A 26 -7.06 9.73 -2.40
C GLY A 26 -5.94 8.81 -1.89
N TRP A 27 -5.86 8.71 -0.58
CA TRP A 27 -4.78 8.06 0.15
C TRP A 27 -5.08 6.59 0.44
N LEU A 28 -4.18 5.69 0.07
CA LEU A 28 -4.10 4.36 0.69
C LEU A 28 -3.18 4.45 1.91
N ARG A 29 -3.76 4.42 3.12
CA ARG A 29 -3.03 4.51 4.40
C ARG A 29 -3.24 3.24 5.21
N LEU A 30 -2.14 2.54 5.45
CA LEU A 30 -2.05 1.37 6.32
C LEU A 30 -1.05 1.69 7.42
N ASN A 31 -1.56 2.05 8.60
CA ASN A 31 -0.73 2.49 9.71
C ASN A 31 -1.11 1.73 10.98
N HIS A 32 -0.16 1.04 11.61
CA HIS A 32 -0.44 0.24 12.81
C HIS A 32 -1.53 -0.85 12.62
N VAL A 33 -1.58 -1.50 11.46
CA VAL A 33 -2.50 -2.63 11.20
C VAL A 33 -1.83 -3.94 11.60
N LEU A 34 -2.17 -4.45 12.78
CA LEU A 34 -1.39 -5.49 13.47
C LEU A 34 -1.59 -6.91 12.91
N ASP A 35 -2.72 -7.16 12.25
CA ASP A 35 -3.12 -8.50 11.79
C ASP A 35 -3.07 -8.70 10.27
N LEU A 36 -2.71 -7.66 9.51
CA LEU A 36 -2.68 -7.71 8.05
C LEU A 36 -1.36 -8.32 7.55
N GLU A 37 -1.44 -9.48 6.91
CA GLU A 37 -0.25 -10.18 6.38
C GLU A 37 0.05 -9.86 4.91
N SER A 38 -0.97 -9.44 4.14
CA SER A 38 -0.84 -9.13 2.71
C SER A 38 -1.86 -8.09 2.26
N LEU A 39 -1.61 -7.49 1.10
CA LEU A 39 -2.51 -6.54 0.44
C LEU A 39 -3.46 -7.22 -0.56
N GLN A 40 -3.62 -8.54 -0.48
CA GLN A 40 -4.44 -9.31 -1.42
C GLN A 40 -5.88 -8.78 -1.47
N GLY A 41 -6.39 -8.58 -2.67
CA GLY A 41 -7.65 -7.89 -2.95
C GLY A 41 -7.49 -6.51 -3.58
N LEU A 42 -6.27 -5.93 -3.60
CA LEU A 42 -5.97 -4.63 -4.21
C LEU A 42 -5.33 -4.73 -5.61
N GLU A 43 -5.29 -5.92 -6.22
CA GLU A 43 -4.48 -6.21 -7.42
C GLU A 43 -4.87 -5.36 -8.64
N ASN A 44 -6.10 -4.87 -8.67
CA ASN A 44 -6.63 -4.06 -9.76
C ASN A 44 -6.39 -2.56 -9.59
N VAL A 45 -5.89 -2.11 -8.42
CA VAL A 45 -5.59 -0.70 -8.18
C VAL A 45 -4.43 -0.27 -9.08
N ARG A 46 -4.69 0.71 -9.96
CA ARG A 46 -3.74 1.24 -10.95
C ARG A 46 -3.12 2.57 -10.53
N SER A 47 -3.84 3.39 -9.79
CA SER A 47 -3.38 4.71 -9.38
C SER A 47 -3.86 5.10 -7.98
N LEU A 48 -2.99 5.84 -7.29
CA LEU A 48 -3.20 6.43 -5.96
C LEU A 48 -2.82 7.92 -5.96
N ALA A 49 -3.39 8.69 -5.03
CA ALA A 49 -2.86 10.03 -4.72
C ALA A 49 -1.66 9.95 -3.78
N ARG A 50 -1.74 9.12 -2.73
CA ARG A 50 -0.68 8.92 -1.75
C ARG A 50 -0.67 7.47 -1.28
N LEU A 51 0.51 6.94 -0.98
CA LEU A 51 0.70 5.62 -0.38
C LEU A 51 1.42 5.77 0.96
N GLU A 52 0.80 5.34 2.06
CA GLU A 52 1.47 5.16 3.35
C GLU A 52 1.26 3.72 3.81
N ILE A 53 2.35 3.00 4.02
CA ILE A 53 2.37 1.66 4.62
C ILE A 53 3.41 1.69 5.73
N SER A 54 2.97 1.98 6.95
CA SER A 54 3.87 2.22 8.07
C SER A 54 3.49 1.41 9.30
N TYR A 55 4.48 0.83 10.00
CA TYR A 55 4.27 0.14 11.28
C TYR A 55 3.27 -1.03 11.24
N ASN A 56 3.28 -1.85 10.18
CA ASN A 56 2.44 -3.05 10.06
C ASN A 56 3.29 -4.32 10.30
N PRO A 57 3.42 -4.81 11.54
CA PRO A 57 4.44 -5.78 11.92
C PRO A 57 4.26 -7.16 11.29
N LYS A 58 3.05 -7.50 10.84
CA LYS A 58 2.75 -8.77 10.19
C LYS A 58 2.75 -8.73 8.66
N LEU A 59 2.87 -7.55 8.05
CA LEU A 59 2.82 -7.43 6.60
C LEU A 59 4.07 -8.04 5.96
N ARG A 60 3.87 -8.99 5.03
CA ARG A 60 4.97 -9.77 4.43
C ARG A 60 5.21 -9.48 2.95
N THR A 61 4.25 -8.89 2.26
CA THR A 61 4.30 -8.74 0.80
C THR A 61 3.48 -7.55 0.32
N LEU A 62 3.94 -6.92 -0.76
CA LEU A 62 3.23 -5.87 -1.50
C LEU A 62 2.63 -6.39 -2.81
N SER A 63 2.60 -7.72 -3.02
CA SER A 63 2.06 -8.37 -4.23
C SER A 63 0.62 -7.96 -4.57
N GLY A 64 -0.19 -7.60 -3.57
CA GLY A 64 -1.52 -7.02 -3.78
C GLY A 64 -1.51 -5.67 -4.52
N LEU A 65 -0.36 -5.00 -4.64
CA LEU A 65 -0.16 -3.78 -5.45
C LEU A 65 0.56 -4.07 -6.77
N ALA A 66 0.51 -5.32 -7.28
CA ALA A 66 1.11 -5.68 -8.57
C ALA A 66 0.51 -4.88 -9.75
N GLY A 67 -0.74 -4.43 -9.65
CA GLY A 67 -1.39 -3.61 -10.66
C GLY A 67 -1.03 -2.12 -10.61
N LEU A 68 -0.42 -1.64 -9.52
CA LEU A 68 -0.15 -0.22 -9.30
C LEU A 68 0.86 0.29 -10.35
N VAL A 69 0.48 1.35 -11.05
CA VAL A 69 1.26 2.00 -12.10
C VAL A 69 1.83 3.32 -11.62
N GLY A 70 1.05 4.11 -10.88
CA GLY A 70 1.48 5.45 -10.47
C GLY A 70 0.91 5.91 -9.13
N VAL A 71 1.72 6.66 -8.40
CA VAL A 71 1.33 7.44 -7.22
C VAL A 71 1.63 8.90 -7.53
N THR A 72 0.59 9.72 -7.59
CA THR A 72 0.76 11.13 -8.02
C THR A 72 1.47 11.99 -6.95
N GLY A 73 1.38 11.60 -5.69
CA GLY A 73 2.04 12.25 -4.55
C GLY A 73 3.07 11.33 -3.88
N ASP A 74 3.12 11.40 -2.55
CA ASP A 74 4.16 10.76 -1.76
C ASP A 74 3.95 9.24 -1.58
N VAL A 75 5.07 8.54 -1.44
CA VAL A 75 5.13 7.13 -1.02
C VAL A 75 5.93 7.04 0.27
N GLU A 76 5.31 6.54 1.33
CA GLU A 76 5.95 6.21 2.60
C GLU A 76 5.79 4.71 2.88
N ILE A 77 6.89 3.97 3.04
CA ILE A 77 6.87 2.54 3.38
C ILE A 77 7.96 2.25 4.42
N LYS A 78 7.64 2.31 5.73
CA LYS A 78 8.63 2.17 6.81
C LYS A 78 8.13 1.41 8.04
N GLY A 79 9.05 0.86 8.83
CA GLY A 79 8.71 0.16 10.08
C GLY A 79 7.83 -1.10 9.90
N ASN A 80 7.89 -1.77 8.74
CA ASN A 80 7.19 -3.03 8.51
C ASN A 80 8.19 -4.20 8.66
N ASP A 81 8.41 -4.66 9.90
CA ASP A 81 9.53 -5.55 10.26
C ASP A 81 9.63 -6.86 9.45
N LEU A 82 8.49 -7.39 8.99
CA LEU A 82 8.44 -8.64 8.22
C LEU A 82 8.34 -8.43 6.71
N LEU A 83 8.27 -7.18 6.24
CA LEU A 83 8.21 -6.85 4.82
C LEU A 83 9.64 -6.79 4.25
N PRO A 84 9.99 -7.65 3.28
CA PRO A 84 11.33 -7.63 2.69
C PRO A 84 11.61 -6.30 1.98
N ALA A 85 12.78 -5.68 2.22
CA ALA A 85 13.19 -4.47 1.52
C ALA A 85 13.16 -4.62 -0.02
N ALA A 86 13.45 -5.82 -0.53
CA ALA A 86 13.37 -6.14 -1.95
C ALA A 86 11.95 -6.01 -2.54
N GLU A 87 10.88 -6.22 -1.76
CA GLU A 87 9.50 -5.98 -2.21
C GLU A 87 9.24 -4.48 -2.38
N VAL A 88 9.78 -3.66 -1.47
CA VAL A 88 9.71 -2.19 -1.56
C VAL A 88 10.49 -1.70 -2.78
N ASP A 89 11.73 -2.18 -2.97
CA ASP A 89 12.56 -1.82 -4.13
C ASP A 89 11.89 -2.23 -5.46
N ALA A 90 11.30 -3.43 -5.51
CA ALA A 90 10.61 -3.93 -6.70
C ALA A 90 9.34 -3.12 -7.02
N LEU A 91 8.61 -2.63 -6.01
CA LEU A 91 7.49 -1.71 -6.21
C LEU A 91 7.97 -0.36 -6.76
N LEU A 92 8.97 0.25 -6.12
CA LEU A 92 9.47 1.57 -6.49
C LEU A 92 10.15 1.58 -7.86
N ALA A 93 10.78 0.48 -8.26
CA ALA A 93 11.41 0.35 -9.58
C ALA A 93 10.42 0.37 -10.76
N ARG A 94 9.13 0.10 -10.52
CA ARG A 94 8.10 -0.01 -11.58
C ARG A 94 6.97 1.01 -11.49
N VAL A 95 6.86 1.75 -10.39
CA VAL A 95 5.79 2.73 -10.15
C VAL A 95 6.30 4.14 -10.41
N GLU A 96 5.55 4.92 -11.17
CA GLU A 96 5.81 6.36 -11.30
C GLU A 96 5.40 7.07 -10.01
N VAL A 97 6.36 7.73 -9.35
CA VAL A 97 6.11 8.51 -8.13
C VAL A 97 6.27 9.99 -8.45
N GLY A 98 5.19 10.75 -8.32
CA GLY A 98 5.18 12.20 -8.56
C GLY A 98 5.65 13.02 -7.36
N GLY A 99 5.60 12.46 -6.15
CA GLY A 99 6.05 13.10 -4.91
C GLY A 99 7.37 12.56 -4.38
N THR A 100 7.51 12.60 -3.05
CA THR A 100 8.69 12.10 -2.34
C THR A 100 8.56 10.60 -2.03
N VAL A 101 9.70 9.96 -1.78
CA VAL A 101 9.75 8.56 -1.35
C VAL A 101 10.50 8.51 -0.02
N ASP A 102 9.85 7.96 1.01
CA ASP A 102 10.43 7.65 2.32
C ASP A 102 10.27 6.15 2.60
N ARG A 103 11.38 5.48 2.93
CA ARG A 103 11.41 4.03 3.22
C ARG A 103 12.43 3.66 4.30
N ASP A 104 12.91 4.64 5.04
CA ASP A 104 13.98 4.51 6.03
C ASP A 104 13.44 4.09 7.41
#